data_AF-A0AAE3NSQ3-F1
#
_entry.id   AF-A0AAE3NSQ3-F1
#
_cell.length_a   1.000
_cell.length_b   1.000
_cell.length_c   1.000
_cell.angle_alpha   90.00
_cell.angle_beta   90.00
_cell.angle_gamma   90.00
#
_symmetry.space_group_name_H-M   'P 1'
#
loop_
_entity.id
_entity.type
_entity.pdbx_description
1 polymer ?
#
loop_
_entity_poly.entity_id
_entity_poly.type
_entity_poly.pdbx_seq_one_letter_code
_entity_poly.pdbx_strand_id
1 'polypeptide(L)'
;MIDWQRVDELRQEIGAEEFLEVVEMFVEESDEVVAELETCQGPDGLKERLHFLKGSALNLGFQQMAEICRQGERLAAAGQPERIDLAALRALYADSRAALVARLQAFPAA
;
A
#
# COMPACT_ATOMS: atom_id res chain seq x y z
N MET A 1 -5.30 -0.15 -9.62
CA MET A 1 -4.70 -1.05 -10.64
C MET A 1 -3.29 -1.41 -10.18
N ILE A 2 -2.96 -2.70 -10.16
CA ILE A 2 -1.66 -3.23 -9.71
C ILE A 2 -0.74 -3.38 -10.93
N ASP A 3 0.50 -2.92 -10.79
CA ASP A 3 1.58 -3.13 -11.74
C ASP A 3 2.17 -4.52 -11.52
N TRP A 4 1.60 -5.51 -12.22
CA TRP A 4 2.05 -6.90 -12.11
C TRP A 4 3.44 -7.13 -12.67
N GLN A 5 3.91 -6.30 -13.61
CA GLN A 5 5.27 -6.38 -14.11
C GLN A 5 6.25 -6.08 -12.97
N ARG A 6 5.99 -5.01 -12.19
CA ARG A 6 6.82 -4.69 -11.02
C ARG A 6 6.83 -5.81 -9.98
N VAL A 7 5.68 -6.46 -9.76
CA VAL A 7 5.56 -7.61 -8.84
C VAL A 7 6.42 -8.79 -9.31
N ASP A 8 6.36 -9.11 -10.61
CA ASP A 8 7.15 -10.20 -11.19
C ASP A 8 8.66 -9.88 -11.20
N GLU A 9 9.06 -8.63 -11.45
CA GLU A 9 10.44 -8.15 -11.33
C GLU A 9 10.95 -8.29 -9.89
N LEU A 10 10.18 -7.83 -8.91
CA LEU A 10 10.54 -7.91 -7.49
C LEU A 10 10.71 -9.37 -7.05
N ARG A 11 9.85 -10.28 -7.53
CA ARG A 11 9.97 -11.72 -7.27
C ARG A 11 11.23 -12.33 -7.90
N GLN A 12 11.67 -11.84 -9.07
CA GLN A 12 12.91 -12.29 -9.70
C GLN A 12 14.16 -11.76 -8.97
N GLU A 13 14.10 -10.53 -8.48
CA GLU A 13 15.20 -9.88 -7.74
C GLU A 13 15.45 -10.52 -6.37
N ILE A 14 14.37 -10.81 -5.63
CA ILE A 14 14.43 -11.38 -4.28
C ILE A 14 14.54 -12.92 -4.32
N GLY A 15 13.96 -13.55 -5.32
CA GLY A 15 13.80 -15.01 -5.37
C GLY A 15 12.45 -15.47 -4.82
N ALA A 16 11.93 -16.58 -5.36
CA ALA A 16 10.54 -16.99 -5.14
C ALA A 16 10.18 -17.32 -3.67
N GLU A 17 11.13 -17.89 -2.92
CA GLU A 17 10.93 -18.28 -1.53
C GLU A 17 10.90 -17.07 -0.59
N GLU A 18 11.92 -16.21 -0.68
CA GLU A 18 12.05 -15.01 0.15
C GLU A 18 11.03 -13.93 -0.23
N PHE A 19 10.59 -13.88 -1.49
CA PHE A 19 9.57 -12.93 -1.94
C PHE A 19 8.24 -13.07 -1.19
N LEU A 20 7.80 -14.31 -0.91
CA LEU A 20 6.53 -14.52 -0.21
C LEU A 20 6.57 -13.97 1.22
N GLU A 21 7.64 -14.25 1.96
CA GLU A 21 7.85 -13.75 3.32
C GLU A 21 7.91 -12.22 3.35
N VAL A 22 8.65 -11.62 2.41
CA VAL A 22 8.78 -10.16 2.30
C VAL A 22 7.42 -9.52 1.99
N VAL A 23 6.64 -10.09 1.06
CA VAL A 23 5.31 -9.55 0.73
C VAL A 23 4.33 -9.72 1.89
N GLU A 24 4.37 -10.82 2.61
CA GLU A 24 3.53 -11.05 3.80
C GLU A 24 3.78 -9.97 4.85
N MET A 25 5.05 -9.72 5.21
CA MET A 25 5.43 -8.66 6.14
C MET A 25 4.95 -7.27 5.66
N PHE A 26 5.13 -6.95 4.37
CA PHE A 26 4.64 -5.68 3.83
C PHE A 26 3.12 -5.53 3.91
N VAL A 27 2.37 -6.61 3.66
CA VAL A 27 0.91 -6.61 3.76
C VAL A 27 0.46 -6.47 5.20
N GLU A 28 1.11 -7.14 6.15
CA GLU A 28 0.83 -7.01 7.58
C GLU A 28 1.06 -5.57 8.06
N GLU A 29 2.23 -4.98 7.78
CA GLU A 29 2.51 -3.59 8.15
C GLU A 29 1.54 -2.60 7.47
N SER A 30 1.18 -2.86 6.21
CA SER A 30 0.22 -2.02 5.49
C SER A 30 -1.19 -2.13 6.08
N ASP A 31 -1.61 -3.32 6.51
CA ASP A 31 -2.90 -3.55 7.19
C ASP A 31 -2.98 -2.73 8.48
N GLU A 32 -1.91 -2.74 9.28
CA GLU A 32 -1.82 -1.94 10.52
C GLU A 32 -1.93 -0.44 10.23
N VAL A 33 -1.13 0.08 9.31
CA VAL A 33 -1.11 1.52 9.00
C VAL A 33 -2.44 1.98 8.40
N VAL A 34 -3.08 1.15 7.56
CA VAL A 34 -4.41 1.45 6.98
C VAL A 34 -5.49 1.50 8.06
N ALA A 35 -5.42 0.63 9.07
CA ALA A 35 -6.34 0.64 10.21
C ALA A 35 -6.18 1.89 11.09
N GLU A 36 -4.95 2.41 11.23
CA GLU A 36 -4.66 3.62 11.99
C GLU A 36 -5.11 4.92 11.32
N LEU A 37 -5.41 4.92 10.01
CA LEU A 37 -5.77 6.14 9.28
C LEU A 37 -6.96 6.89 9.89
N GLU A 38 -7.95 6.18 10.46
CA GLU A 38 -9.14 6.80 11.06
C GLU A 38 -8.90 7.40 12.44
N THR A 39 -7.97 6.83 13.20
CA THR A 39 -7.66 7.25 14.56
C THR A 39 -6.52 8.27 14.60
N CYS A 40 -5.87 8.51 13.46
CA CYS A 40 -4.76 9.43 13.35
C CYS A 40 -5.18 10.87 13.64
N GLN A 41 -4.52 11.49 14.62
CA GLN A 41 -4.80 12.86 15.02
C GLN A 41 -3.78 13.82 14.41
N GLY A 42 -4.29 14.85 13.73
CA GLY A 42 -3.49 15.95 13.20
C GLY A 42 -2.84 15.68 11.84
N PRO A 43 -2.49 16.74 11.10
CA PRO A 43 -2.00 16.66 9.72
C PRO A 43 -0.63 15.98 9.62
N ASP A 44 0.26 16.15 10.60
CA ASP A 44 1.61 15.57 10.55
C ASP A 44 1.58 14.04 10.70
N GLY A 45 0.80 13.55 11.67
CA GLY A 45 0.60 12.12 11.86
C GLY A 45 0.02 11.49 10.59
N LEU A 46 -1.03 12.09 10.01
CA LEU A 46 -1.67 11.55 8.82
C LEU A 46 -0.73 11.55 7.61
N LYS A 47 0.06 12.62 7.44
CA LYS A 47 1.08 12.71 6.40
C LYS A 47 2.12 11.58 6.51
N GLU A 48 2.59 11.25 7.71
CA GLU A 48 3.54 10.15 7.92
C GLU A 48 2.96 8.79 7.52
N ARG A 49 1.71 8.49 7.88
CA ARG A 49 1.06 7.23 7.48
C ARG A 49 0.90 7.16 5.96
N LEU A 50 0.46 8.26 5.33
CA LEU A 50 0.34 8.34 3.88
C LEU A 50 1.71 8.22 3.18
N HIS A 51 2.77 8.75 3.78
CA HIS A 51 4.13 8.59 3.28
C HIS A 51 4.58 7.14 3.27
N PHE A 52 4.37 6.44 4.38
CA PHE A 52 4.64 5.01 4.51
C PHE A 52 3.86 4.20 3.47
N LEU A 53 2.54 4.36 3.43
CA LEU A 53 1.65 3.64 2.51
C LEU A 53 2.00 3.90 1.05
N LYS A 54 2.43 5.11 0.68
CA LYS A 54 2.95 5.41 -0.65
C LYS A 54 4.19 4.59 -0.97
N GLY A 55 5.12 4.47 -0.04
CA GLY A 55 6.33 3.66 -0.18
C GLY A 55 6.00 2.18 -0.42
N SER A 56 5.18 1.61 0.45
CA SER A 56 4.71 0.21 0.34
C SER A 56 3.96 -0.03 -0.98
N ALA A 57 3.09 0.90 -1.36
CA ALA A 57 2.36 0.85 -2.61
C ALA A 57 3.28 0.88 -3.84
N LEU A 58 4.30 1.74 -3.88
CA LEU A 58 5.25 1.77 -4.99
C LEU A 58 6.09 0.51 -5.07
N ASN A 59 6.48 -0.05 -3.92
CA ASN A 59 7.28 -1.27 -3.88
C ASN A 59 6.52 -2.48 -4.47
N LEU A 60 5.25 -2.64 -4.07
CA LEU A 60 4.37 -3.73 -4.52
C LEU A 60 3.61 -3.45 -5.83
N GLY A 61 3.77 -2.25 -6.42
CA GLY A 61 3.13 -1.89 -7.69
C GLY A 61 1.67 -1.40 -7.56
N PHE A 62 1.18 -1.02 -6.38
CA PHE A 62 -0.15 -0.42 -6.19
C PHE A 62 -0.20 1.05 -6.65
N GLN A 63 0.00 1.29 -7.95
CA GLN A 63 0.19 2.62 -8.55
C GLN A 63 -0.91 3.63 -8.17
N GLN A 64 -2.17 3.19 -8.20
CA GLN A 64 -3.30 4.05 -7.87
C GLN A 64 -3.32 4.44 -6.38
N MET A 65 -2.94 3.51 -5.50
CA MET A 65 -2.84 3.79 -4.07
C MET A 65 -1.68 4.76 -3.80
N ALA A 66 -0.53 4.57 -4.45
CA ALA A 66 0.59 5.50 -4.36
C ALA A 66 0.21 6.93 -4.79
N GLU A 67 -0.61 7.06 -5.82
CA GLU A 67 -1.13 8.36 -6.28
C GLU A 67 -2.01 9.03 -5.22
N ILE A 68 -2.98 8.31 -4.66
CA ILE A 68 -3.87 8.83 -3.62
C ILE A 68 -3.07 9.23 -2.39
N CYS A 69 -2.13 8.40 -1.95
CA CYS A 69 -1.26 8.70 -0.82
C CYS A 69 -0.43 9.98 -1.07
N ARG A 70 0.14 10.13 -2.27
CA ARG A 70 0.89 11.33 -2.66
C ARG A 70 0.02 12.59 -2.66
N GLN A 71 -1.22 12.49 -3.12
CA GLN A 71 -2.17 13.61 -3.07
C GLN A 71 -2.56 13.93 -1.62
N GLY A 72 -2.78 12.91 -0.79
CA GLY A 72 -3.07 13.05 0.63
C GLY A 72 -1.92 13.70 1.40
N GLU A 73 -0.66 13.33 1.14
CA GLU A 73 0.52 14.00 1.73
C GLU A 73 0.52 15.50 1.45
N ARG A 74 0.17 15.90 0.21
CA ARG A 74 0.09 17.32 -0.18
C ARG A 74 -1.05 18.04 0.53
N LEU A 75 -2.21 17.40 0.65
CA LEU A 75 -3.37 17.97 1.34
C LEU A 75 -3.10 18.13 2.84
N ALA A 76 -2.49 17.12 3.47
CA ALA A 76 -2.09 17.17 4.87
C ALA A 76 -1.04 18.28 5.11
N ALA A 77 -0.03 18.39 4.25
CA ALA A 77 0.96 19.48 4.32
C ALA A 77 0.37 20.88 4.08
N ALA A 78 -0.73 20.97 3.31
CA ALA A 78 -1.49 22.20 3.10
C ALA A 78 -2.51 22.52 4.22
N GLY A 79 -2.51 21.73 5.31
CA GLY A 79 -3.43 21.90 6.43
C GLY A 79 -4.89 21.55 6.11
N GLN A 80 -5.12 20.71 5.10
CA GLN A 80 -6.44 20.29 4.64
C GLN A 80 -6.63 18.75 4.70
N PRO A 81 -6.33 18.09 5.84
CA PRO A 81 -6.45 16.63 5.96
C PRO A 81 -7.89 16.12 5.76
N GLU A 82 -8.90 16.95 6.03
CA GLU A 82 -10.32 16.64 5.85
C GLU A 82 -10.75 16.42 4.39
N ARG A 83 -9.92 16.87 3.43
CA ARG A 83 -10.17 16.66 1.99
C ARG A 83 -9.69 15.29 1.49
N ILE A 84 -9.04 14.52 2.34
CA ILE A 84 -8.50 13.21 2.00
C ILE A 84 -9.61 12.18 2.19
N ASP A 85 -9.99 11.49 1.12
CA ASP A 85 -10.98 10.41 1.20
C ASP A 85 -10.33 9.12 1.73
N LEU A 86 -10.24 9.04 3.06
CA LEU A 86 -9.67 7.87 3.74
C LEU A 86 -10.52 6.61 3.51
N ALA A 87 -11.83 6.74 3.32
CA ALA A 87 -12.70 5.60 3.04
C ALA A 87 -12.39 5.00 1.67
N ALA A 88 -12.24 5.85 0.64
CA ALA A 88 -11.83 5.41 -0.69
C ALA A 88 -10.42 4.80 -0.70
N LEU A 89 -9.48 5.37 0.05
CA LEU A 89 -8.13 4.81 0.19
C LEU A 89 -8.16 3.40 0.79
N ARG A 90 -8.92 3.18 1.87
CA ARG A 90 -9.08 1.86 2.50
C ARG A 90 -9.73 0.85 1.56
N ALA A 91 -10.79 1.25 0.86
CA ALA A 91 -11.46 0.36 -0.10
C ALA A 91 -10.52 -0.05 -1.24
N LEU A 92 -9.78 0.90 -1.81
CA LEU A 92 -8.79 0.63 -2.84
C LEU A 92 -7.68 -0.32 -2.35
N TYR A 93 -7.21 -0.12 -1.12
CA TYR A 93 -6.22 -1.00 -0.51
C TYR A 93 -6.77 -2.42 -0.34
N ALA A 94 -7.98 -2.58 0.20
CA ALA A 94 -8.62 -3.88 0.37
C ALA A 94 -8.76 -4.64 -0.97
N ASP A 95 -9.19 -3.95 -2.02
CA ASP A 95 -9.31 -4.52 -3.37
C ASP A 95 -7.93 -4.94 -3.92
N SER A 96 -6.92 -4.09 -3.75
CA SER A 96 -5.56 -4.35 -4.24
C SER A 96 -4.90 -5.52 -3.49
N ARG A 97 -5.08 -5.57 -2.17
CA ARG A 97 -4.62 -6.66 -1.30
C ARG A 97 -5.28 -7.98 -1.67
N ALA A 98 -6.60 -8.00 -1.86
CA ALA A 98 -7.32 -9.20 -2.26
C ALA A 98 -6.81 -9.75 -3.61
N ALA A 99 -6.59 -8.86 -4.59
CA ALA A 99 -6.03 -9.24 -5.88
C ALA A 99 -4.58 -9.75 -5.77
N LEU A 100 -3.74 -9.12 -4.94
CA LEU A 100 -2.37 -9.57 -4.68
C LEU A 100 -2.37 -10.97 -4.06
N VAL A 101 -3.13 -11.20 -2.98
CA VAL A 101 -3.22 -12.51 -2.31
C VAL A 101 -3.69 -13.60 -3.27
N ALA A 102 -4.72 -13.32 -4.09
CA ALA A 102 -5.19 -14.26 -5.09
C ALA A 102 -4.09 -14.60 -6.12
N ARG A 103 -3.26 -13.63 -6.50
CA ARG A 103 -2.11 -13.86 -7.39
C ARG A 103 -1.02 -14.70 -6.71
N LEU A 104 -0.71 -14.43 -5.44
CA LEU A 104 0.29 -15.19 -4.68
C LEU A 104 -0.09 -16.67 -4.56
N GLN A 105 -1.37 -16.96 -4.31
CA GLN A 105 -1.91 -18.33 -4.25
C GLN A 105 -1.83 -19.06 -5.59
N ALA A 106 -1.78 -18.33 -6.70
CA ALA A 106 -1.62 -18.88 -8.04
C ALA A 106 -0.15 -19.09 -8.43
N PHE A 107 0.82 -18.68 -7.61
CA PHE A 107 2.21 -18.99 -7.87
C PHE A 107 2.47 -20.49 -7.65
N PRO A 108 3.21 -21.15 -8.57
CA PRO A 108 3.58 -22.54 -8.37
C PRO A 108 4.44 -22.64 -7.11
N ALA A 109 4.16 -23.65 -6.28
CA ALA A 109 5.10 -24.09 -5.26
C ALA A 109 6.41 -24.46 -5.99
N ALA A 110 7.52 -23.93 -5.49
CA ALA A 110 8.85 -24.15 -6.05
C ALA A 110 9.20 -25.64 -6.15
#